data_AF-Q7R8M1-F1
#
_entry.id   AF-Q7R8M1-F1
#
_cell.length_a   1.000
_cell.length_b   1.000
_cell.length_c   1.000
_cell.angle_alpha   90.00
_cell.angle_beta   90.00
_cell.angle_gamma   90.00
#
_symmetry.space_group_name_H-M   'P 1'
#
loop_
_entity.id
_entity.type
_entity.pdbx_description
1 polymer ?
#
loop_
_entity_poly.entity_id
_entity_poly.type
_entity_poly.pdbx_seq_one_letter_code
_entity_poly.pdbx_strand_id
1 'polypeptide(L)'
;TYNGLQGFLQKKHGLEFETYGMMTNEIKRIRKARPDVIIILSLGGETYMLDITKEIDYIPQIVNMVNNFDLDGVDIDWEPNGSFNNLNELAFSNYYIKLIDLIRSNISKDKLISISGSSNAALSCVSVRETFCKDEETPYNTQYLSEQMSVNPELYKAATMLSTGTFVNVFNTSKDKIDLVFIQTYNLETSNPDIMLDMYLSHLYFGQKYDITVFLGFSIEQNRGGFSPDNKQLVELVSKAIHENNHKFNRADGVGIWHLFMKEQMPNGAYDLDGFVANAWSHLNPGVPSPIDIVSTPNPDDCSTIDEYVQGIVIPNVGVYAKHNDAIWVTRSYSTRAPGIDRYEWNLVKVCYEKACNNEAAHYYNVDYPTGAKVVWKGEVFSIKQWHGGPPEGAYLEAYEKVDESSCPGLAEWNVKHPHKPLEVLAPYVPEVDG
;
A
#
# COMPACT_ATOMS: atom_id res chain seq x y z
N THR A 1 10.15 21.26 -7.01
CA THR A 1 9.07 21.92 -7.78
C THR A 1 8.24 20.81 -8.41
N TYR A 2 6.99 20.64 -7.96
CA TYR A 2 6.09 19.56 -8.37
C TYR A 2 5.76 19.66 -9.88
N ASN A 3 5.80 18.54 -10.60
CA ASN A 3 5.40 18.55 -12.02
C ASN A 3 3.86 18.60 -12.15
N GLY A 4 3.35 19.06 -13.29
CA GLY A 4 1.91 19.23 -13.52
C GLY A 4 1.08 17.93 -13.45
N LEU A 5 1.73 16.76 -13.57
CA LEU A 5 1.08 15.45 -13.47
C LEU A 5 0.78 15.09 -12.00
N GLN A 6 1.68 15.40 -11.05
CA GLN A 6 1.42 15.23 -9.61
C GLN A 6 0.25 16.10 -9.12
N GLY A 7 0.19 17.36 -9.56
CA GLY A 7 -0.93 18.25 -9.24
C GLY A 7 -2.27 17.79 -9.84
N PHE A 8 -2.23 17.07 -10.96
CA PHE A 8 -3.41 16.49 -11.60
C PHE A 8 -3.89 15.22 -10.89
N LEU A 9 -2.98 14.32 -10.51
CA LEU A 9 -3.33 13.04 -9.84
C LEU A 9 -3.87 13.25 -8.42
N GLN A 10 -3.28 14.18 -7.64
CA GLN A 10 -3.79 14.51 -6.31
C GLN A 10 -5.17 15.17 -6.36
N LYS A 11 -5.38 16.12 -7.29
CA LYS A 11 -6.69 16.81 -7.45
C LYS A 11 -7.79 15.92 -8.02
N LYS A 12 -7.47 14.88 -8.79
CA LYS A 12 -8.46 14.05 -9.49
C LYS A 12 -8.67 12.68 -8.85
N HIS A 13 -7.72 12.14 -8.10
CA HIS A 13 -7.76 10.74 -7.64
C HIS A 13 -7.41 10.52 -6.15
N GLY A 14 -6.96 11.54 -5.39
CA GLY A 14 -6.68 11.39 -3.96
C GLY A 14 -5.42 10.58 -3.59
N LEU A 15 -4.57 10.23 -4.57
CA LEU A 15 -3.38 9.41 -4.34
C LEU A 15 -2.14 10.25 -4.01
N GLU A 16 -1.52 9.98 -2.86
CA GLU A 16 -0.25 10.60 -2.44
C GLU A 16 0.93 9.67 -2.75
N PHE A 17 1.54 9.84 -3.93
CA PHE A 17 2.83 9.22 -4.27
C PHE A 17 3.76 10.24 -4.93
N GLU A 18 5.05 10.21 -4.57
CA GLU A 18 6.03 11.15 -5.13
C GLU A 18 6.26 10.91 -6.64
N THR A 19 6.22 9.66 -7.13
CA THR A 19 6.22 9.38 -8.59
C THR A 19 5.52 8.05 -8.95
N TYR A 20 4.96 7.98 -10.17
CA TYR A 20 4.35 6.76 -10.76
C TYR A 20 5.34 5.58 -10.84
N GLY A 21 6.62 5.87 -11.11
CA GLY A 21 7.69 4.86 -11.19
C GLY A 21 7.96 4.20 -9.84
N MET A 22 8.01 4.97 -8.75
CA MET A 22 8.20 4.43 -7.39
C MET A 22 7.04 3.51 -7.00
N MET A 23 5.80 3.93 -7.25
CA MET A 23 4.62 3.10 -6.99
C MET A 23 4.66 1.78 -7.77
N THR A 24 5.05 1.83 -9.05
CA THR A 24 5.19 0.62 -9.89
C THR A 24 6.19 -0.36 -9.30
N ASN A 25 7.33 0.15 -8.84
CA ASN A 25 8.43 -0.65 -8.32
C ASN A 25 8.07 -1.29 -6.98
N GLU A 26 7.43 -0.54 -6.08
CA GLU A 26 6.99 -1.07 -4.79
C GLU A 26 5.93 -2.16 -4.94
N ILE A 27 4.93 -1.95 -5.80
CA ILE A 27 3.90 -2.95 -6.04
C ILE A 27 4.52 -4.23 -6.60
N LYS A 28 5.40 -4.12 -7.61
CA LYS A 28 6.13 -5.28 -8.15
C LYS A 28 6.97 -6.01 -7.09
N ARG A 29 7.62 -5.27 -6.18
CA ARG A 29 8.38 -5.85 -5.07
C ARG A 29 7.46 -6.65 -4.13
N ILE A 30 6.34 -6.05 -3.71
CA ILE A 30 5.36 -6.73 -2.85
C ILE A 30 4.83 -7.97 -3.57
N ARG A 31 4.44 -7.88 -4.84
CA ARG A 31 3.97 -9.04 -5.62
C ARG A 31 4.99 -10.16 -5.72
N LYS A 32 6.26 -9.84 -5.95
CA LYS A 32 7.32 -10.85 -6.03
C LYS A 32 7.49 -11.59 -4.70
N ALA A 33 7.49 -10.82 -3.61
CA ALA A 33 7.95 -11.30 -2.33
C ALA A 33 6.80 -11.77 -1.41
N ARG A 34 5.58 -11.31 -1.67
CA ARG A 34 4.31 -11.67 -1.04
C ARG A 34 3.19 -11.74 -2.09
N PRO A 35 3.22 -12.75 -2.99
CA PRO A 35 2.16 -12.93 -3.98
C PRO A 35 0.78 -13.23 -3.37
N ASP A 36 0.75 -13.57 -2.08
CA ASP A 36 -0.44 -13.80 -1.26
C ASP A 36 -1.11 -12.51 -0.75
N VAL A 37 -0.43 -11.36 -0.82
CA VAL A 37 -0.98 -10.08 -0.36
C VAL A 37 -1.85 -9.46 -1.44
N ILE A 38 -3.07 -9.08 -1.06
CA ILE A 38 -4.00 -8.34 -1.90
C ILE A 38 -3.68 -6.83 -1.84
N ILE A 39 -3.58 -6.17 -3.00
CA ILE A 39 -3.29 -4.74 -3.14
C ILE A 39 -4.40 -4.10 -3.96
N ILE A 40 -5.16 -3.18 -3.37
CA ILE A 40 -6.28 -2.50 -4.02
C ILE A 40 -6.05 -0.98 -4.06
N LEU A 41 -6.63 -0.33 -5.06
CA LEU A 41 -6.59 1.12 -5.21
C LEU A 41 -7.70 1.76 -4.37
N SER A 42 -7.38 2.47 -3.28
CA SER A 42 -8.39 3.25 -2.56
C SER A 42 -8.66 4.60 -3.25
N LEU A 43 -9.94 4.93 -3.40
CA LEU A 43 -10.46 6.15 -4.02
C LEU A 43 -11.23 6.97 -2.99
N GLY A 44 -10.69 8.13 -2.61
CA GLY A 44 -11.41 9.05 -1.73
C GLY A 44 -10.53 9.68 -0.65
N GLY A 45 -11.02 9.61 0.59
CA GLY A 45 -10.56 10.33 1.76
C GLY A 45 -11.32 11.65 1.98
N GLU A 46 -11.25 12.16 3.22
CA GLU A 46 -11.89 13.39 3.70
C GLU A 46 -11.67 14.62 2.79
N THR A 47 -10.55 14.68 2.07
CA THR A 47 -10.17 15.82 1.22
C THR A 47 -10.63 15.68 -0.23
N TYR A 48 -11.17 14.53 -0.62
CA TYR A 48 -11.59 14.26 -1.99
C TYR A 48 -13.07 14.61 -2.19
N MET A 49 -13.31 15.76 -2.84
CA MET A 49 -14.67 16.24 -3.10
C MET A 49 -15.09 16.00 -4.56
N LEU A 50 -16.19 15.28 -4.73
CA LEU A 50 -16.84 15.04 -6.02
C LEU A 50 -18.11 15.88 -6.14
N ASP A 51 -18.25 16.57 -7.27
CA ASP A 51 -19.49 17.23 -7.63
C ASP A 51 -20.48 16.18 -8.16
N ILE A 52 -21.44 15.80 -7.31
CA ILE A 52 -22.40 14.73 -7.61
C ILE A 52 -23.34 15.07 -8.79
N THR A 53 -23.37 16.33 -9.25
CA THR A 53 -24.18 16.74 -10.40
C THR A 53 -23.49 16.47 -11.74
N LYS A 54 -22.18 16.20 -11.73
CA LYS A 54 -21.40 15.94 -12.94
C LYS A 54 -21.37 14.45 -13.29
N GLU A 55 -21.14 14.18 -14.57
CA GLU A 55 -20.89 12.82 -15.03
C GLU A 55 -19.56 12.29 -14.48
N ILE A 56 -19.52 10.96 -14.27
CA ILE A 56 -18.35 10.25 -13.77
C ILE A 56 -17.50 9.89 -15.00
N ASP A 57 -16.67 10.82 -15.45
CA ASP A 57 -15.83 10.68 -16.65
C ASP A 57 -14.45 10.09 -16.38
N TYR A 58 -14.16 9.78 -15.11
CA TYR A 58 -12.82 9.40 -14.65
C TYR A 58 -12.61 7.88 -14.47
N ILE A 59 -13.59 7.08 -14.88
CA ILE A 59 -13.51 5.62 -14.87
C ILE A 59 -12.34 5.08 -15.68
N PRO A 60 -12.03 5.57 -16.90
CA PRO A 60 -10.88 5.08 -17.66
C PRO A 60 -9.55 5.24 -16.92
N GLN A 61 -9.39 6.31 -16.13
CA GLN A 61 -8.18 6.52 -15.32
C GLN A 61 -8.06 5.49 -14.19
N ILE A 62 -9.18 5.17 -13.52
CA ILE A 62 -9.22 4.12 -12.49
C ILE A 62 -8.83 2.77 -13.10
N VAL A 63 -9.43 2.41 -14.25
CA VAL A 63 -9.12 1.17 -14.97
C VAL A 63 -7.65 1.09 -15.36
N ASN A 64 -7.10 2.19 -15.90
CA ASN A 64 -5.69 2.25 -16.27
C ASN A 64 -4.77 2.08 -15.06
N MET A 65 -5.09 2.65 -13.90
CA MET A 65 -4.31 2.44 -12.69
C MET A 65 -4.38 0.98 -12.23
N VAL A 66 -5.57 0.39 -12.14
CA VAL A 66 -5.73 -1.02 -11.75
C VAL A 66 -4.92 -1.94 -12.66
N ASN A 67 -4.99 -1.72 -13.97
CA ASN A 67 -4.31 -2.57 -14.95
C ASN A 67 -2.78 -2.35 -14.99
N ASN A 68 -2.31 -1.10 -15.03
CA ASN A 68 -0.89 -0.82 -15.19
C ASN A 68 -0.04 -1.25 -13.98
N PHE A 69 -0.66 -1.28 -12.80
CA PHE A 69 -0.01 -1.69 -11.57
C PHE A 69 -0.35 -3.13 -11.16
N ASP A 70 -1.20 -3.83 -11.94
CA ASP A 70 -1.71 -5.15 -11.60
C ASP A 70 -2.27 -5.23 -10.17
N LEU A 71 -3.16 -4.28 -9.86
CA LEU A 71 -3.88 -4.23 -8.59
C LEU A 71 -4.99 -5.26 -8.59
N ASP A 72 -5.35 -5.77 -7.42
CA ASP A 72 -6.41 -6.76 -7.26
C ASP A 72 -7.79 -6.15 -7.26
N GLY A 73 -7.92 -4.82 -7.25
CA GLY A 73 -9.23 -4.20 -7.12
C GLY A 73 -9.19 -2.72 -6.78
N VAL A 74 -10.36 -2.23 -6.39
CA VAL A 74 -10.62 -0.84 -6.03
C VAL A 74 -11.33 -0.82 -4.67
N ASP A 75 -10.92 0.08 -3.81
CA ASP A 75 -11.65 0.46 -2.60
C ASP A 75 -12.27 1.86 -2.79
N ILE A 76 -13.51 2.03 -2.37
CA ILE A 76 -14.21 3.31 -2.44
C ILE A 76 -14.30 3.87 -1.03
N ASP A 77 -13.41 4.82 -0.70
CA ASP A 77 -13.36 5.53 0.57
C ASP A 77 -13.81 6.98 0.42
N TRP A 78 -14.88 7.21 -0.36
CA TRP A 78 -15.35 8.56 -0.65
C TRP A 78 -16.25 9.11 0.45
N GLU A 79 -15.79 10.19 1.09
CA GLU A 79 -16.51 10.98 2.09
C GLU A 79 -17.12 12.24 1.47
N PRO A 80 -18.42 12.25 1.10
CA PRO A 80 -18.99 13.42 0.45
C PRO A 80 -18.90 14.63 1.37
N ASN A 81 -18.42 15.76 0.86
CA ASN A 81 -18.16 16.97 1.65
C ASN A 81 -17.36 16.72 2.95
N GLY A 82 -16.41 15.77 2.93
CA GLY A 82 -15.52 15.46 4.07
C GLY A 82 -16.24 14.77 5.23
N SER A 83 -17.43 14.22 5.00
CA SER A 83 -18.09 13.42 6.02
C SER A 83 -18.97 12.37 5.38
N PHE A 84 -18.82 11.13 5.83
CA PHE A 84 -19.78 10.09 5.51
C PHE A 84 -21.24 10.51 5.81
N ASN A 85 -21.52 11.47 6.71
CA ASN A 85 -22.88 11.97 7.09
C ASN A 85 -23.75 12.31 5.91
N ASN A 86 -23.12 12.83 4.86
CA ASN A 86 -23.82 13.27 3.68
C ASN A 86 -24.35 12.10 2.84
N LEU A 87 -23.86 10.87 3.05
CA LEU A 87 -24.47 9.68 2.45
C LEU A 87 -25.90 9.44 2.95
N ASN A 88 -26.31 9.97 4.11
CA ASN A 88 -27.69 9.88 4.60
C ASN A 88 -28.70 10.66 3.72
N GLU A 89 -28.23 11.37 2.70
CA GLU A 89 -29.06 11.97 1.67
C GLU A 89 -29.09 11.06 0.42
N LEU A 90 -30.30 10.78 -0.08
CA LEU A 90 -30.52 9.85 -1.19
C LEU A 90 -29.71 10.21 -2.46
N ALA A 91 -29.49 11.50 -2.73
CA ALA A 91 -28.72 11.94 -3.89
C ALA A 91 -27.24 11.49 -3.82
N PHE A 92 -26.59 11.65 -2.66
CA PHE A 92 -25.22 11.21 -2.45
C PHE A 92 -25.12 9.68 -2.43
N SER A 93 -26.09 8.99 -1.81
CA SER A 93 -26.17 7.53 -1.84
C SER A 93 -26.27 6.98 -3.27
N ASN A 94 -27.16 7.55 -4.10
CA ASN A 94 -27.33 7.14 -5.48
C ASN A 94 -26.09 7.41 -6.33
N TYR A 95 -25.37 8.50 -6.06
CA TYR A 95 -24.10 8.76 -6.71
C TYR A 95 -23.05 7.70 -6.33
N TYR A 96 -22.96 7.33 -5.05
CA TYR A 96 -22.06 6.28 -4.57
C TYR A 96 -22.36 4.93 -5.25
N ILE A 97 -23.65 4.55 -5.34
CA ILE A 97 -24.12 3.35 -6.07
C ILE A 97 -23.72 3.42 -7.55
N LYS A 98 -23.93 4.57 -8.20
CA LYS A 98 -23.54 4.77 -9.60
C LYS A 98 -22.03 4.59 -9.80
N LEU A 99 -21.21 5.06 -8.86
CA LEU A 99 -19.76 4.87 -8.90
C LEU A 99 -19.37 3.39 -8.81
N ILE A 100 -19.95 2.63 -7.86
CA ILE A 100 -19.76 1.18 -7.74
C ILE A 100 -20.11 0.49 -9.06
N ASP A 101 -21.28 0.81 -9.62
CA ASP A 101 -21.79 0.17 -10.85
C ASP A 101 -20.88 0.43 -12.05
N LEU A 102 -20.38 1.66 -12.18
CA LEU A 102 -19.46 2.02 -13.25
C LEU A 102 -18.10 1.35 -13.08
N ILE A 103 -17.53 1.30 -11.88
CA ILE A 103 -16.27 0.60 -11.62
C ILE A 103 -16.42 -0.88 -11.94
N ARG A 104 -17.44 -1.56 -11.38
CA ARG A 104 -17.68 -2.99 -11.61
C ARG A 104 -17.87 -3.35 -13.09
N SER A 105 -18.47 -2.45 -13.86
CA SER A 105 -18.70 -2.67 -15.30
C SER A 105 -17.43 -2.51 -16.15
N ASN A 106 -16.38 -1.88 -15.63
CA ASN A 106 -15.18 -1.52 -16.40
C ASN A 106 -13.88 -2.17 -15.90
N ILE A 107 -13.86 -2.77 -14.70
CA ILE A 107 -12.75 -3.62 -14.24
C ILE A 107 -13.05 -5.10 -14.50
N SER A 108 -12.00 -5.92 -14.54
CA SER A 108 -12.18 -7.37 -14.73
C SER A 108 -12.93 -8.03 -13.57
N LYS A 109 -13.68 -9.09 -13.84
CA LYS A 109 -14.55 -9.75 -12.84
C LYS A 109 -13.80 -10.44 -11.71
N ASP A 110 -12.54 -10.79 -11.92
CA ASP A 110 -11.63 -11.33 -10.91
C ASP A 110 -11.09 -10.24 -9.97
N LYS A 111 -11.30 -8.96 -10.29
CA LYS A 111 -10.89 -7.84 -9.45
C LYS A 111 -11.95 -7.54 -8.40
N LEU A 112 -11.48 -7.17 -7.22
CA LEU A 112 -12.26 -6.88 -6.04
C LEU A 112 -12.83 -5.45 -6.06
N ILE A 113 -13.99 -5.28 -5.45
CA ILE A 113 -14.52 -3.98 -5.03
C ILE A 113 -14.73 -4.01 -3.52
N SER A 114 -13.95 -3.17 -2.85
CA SER A 114 -14.11 -2.81 -1.45
C SER A 114 -14.85 -1.48 -1.34
N ILE A 115 -15.57 -1.29 -0.25
CA ILE A 115 -16.10 0.01 0.16
C ILE A 115 -15.64 0.29 1.60
N SER A 116 -15.26 1.53 1.85
CA SER A 116 -14.86 2.00 3.17
C SER A 116 -15.88 2.99 3.73
N GLY A 117 -16.16 2.91 5.02
CA GLY A 117 -16.86 4.00 5.68
C GLY A 117 -17.02 3.88 7.19
N SER A 118 -17.25 5.03 7.81
CA SER A 118 -17.46 5.13 9.25
C SER A 118 -18.91 4.87 9.60
N SER A 119 -19.18 3.71 10.23
CA SER A 119 -20.55 3.23 10.39
C SER A 119 -20.82 2.51 11.69
N ASN A 120 -21.94 2.87 12.33
CA ASN A 120 -22.58 2.03 13.34
C ASN A 120 -23.55 0.99 12.71
N ALA A 121 -23.36 0.67 11.42
CA ALA A 121 -24.17 -0.21 10.58
C ALA A 121 -25.66 0.14 10.58
N ALA A 122 -26.57 -0.84 10.61
CA ALA A 122 -28.01 -0.62 10.57
C ALA A 122 -28.53 0.27 11.71
N LEU A 123 -27.78 0.36 12.83
CA LEU A 123 -28.19 1.15 14.00
C LEU A 123 -28.34 2.64 13.70
N SER A 124 -27.54 3.21 12.79
CA SER A 124 -27.68 4.61 12.41
C SER A 124 -28.83 4.86 11.44
N CYS A 125 -29.20 3.89 10.58
CA CYS A 125 -30.40 4.00 9.73
C CYS A 125 -31.67 4.18 10.55
N VAL A 126 -31.76 3.41 11.63
CA VAL A 126 -32.98 3.33 12.43
C VAL A 126 -33.12 4.54 13.35
N SER A 127 -32.01 5.18 13.74
CA SER A 127 -32.03 6.43 14.52
C SER A 127 -32.43 7.65 13.69
N VAL A 128 -32.24 7.62 12.37
CA VAL A 128 -32.69 8.68 11.45
C VAL A 128 -34.10 8.42 10.87
N ARG A 129 -34.73 9.47 10.34
CA ARG A 129 -36.09 9.42 9.77
C ARG A 129 -36.14 8.98 8.30
N GLU A 130 -35.01 8.59 7.73
CA GLU A 130 -34.90 8.23 6.30
C GLU A 130 -35.23 6.74 6.09
N THR A 131 -36.28 6.43 5.32
CA THR A 131 -36.73 5.05 5.12
C THR A 131 -35.88 4.26 4.13
N PHE A 132 -35.24 4.94 3.17
CA PHE A 132 -34.46 4.30 2.10
C PHE A 132 -33.21 3.56 2.63
N CYS A 133 -32.79 3.87 3.85
CA CYS A 133 -31.66 3.24 4.50
C CYS A 133 -32.07 2.17 5.53
N LYS A 134 -33.36 1.86 5.72
CA LYS A 134 -33.80 0.88 6.73
C LYS A 134 -33.94 -0.53 6.14
N ASP A 135 -33.64 -1.54 6.96
CA ASP A 135 -33.99 -2.95 6.72
C ASP A 135 -34.74 -3.44 7.97
N GLU A 136 -36.03 -3.78 7.84
CA GLU A 136 -36.83 -4.24 8.99
C GLU A 136 -36.52 -5.68 9.41
N GLU A 137 -35.87 -6.46 8.52
CA GLU A 137 -35.47 -7.84 8.79
C GLU A 137 -34.15 -7.93 9.58
N THR A 138 -33.37 -6.85 9.65
CA THR A 138 -32.14 -6.86 10.44
C THR A 138 -32.46 -6.99 11.94
N PRO A 139 -31.68 -7.77 12.72
CA PRO A 139 -31.78 -7.78 14.18
C PRO A 139 -31.53 -6.41 14.81
N TYR A 140 -30.83 -5.52 14.10
CA TYR A 140 -30.50 -4.16 14.52
C TYR A 140 -31.51 -3.12 13.98
N ASN A 141 -32.81 -3.42 14.12
CA ASN A 141 -33.91 -2.60 13.59
C ASN A 141 -34.45 -1.55 14.60
N THR A 142 -35.52 -0.83 14.23
CA THR A 142 -36.16 0.20 15.06
C THR A 142 -36.64 -0.34 16.41
N GLN A 143 -37.14 -1.59 16.44
CA GLN A 143 -37.59 -2.22 17.69
C GLN A 143 -36.40 -2.43 18.63
N TYR A 144 -35.31 -3.02 18.13
CA TYR A 144 -34.10 -3.24 18.92
C TYR A 144 -33.58 -1.94 19.54
N LEU A 145 -33.41 -0.88 18.73
CA LEU A 145 -32.91 0.40 19.24
C LEU A 145 -33.82 1.01 20.31
N SER A 146 -35.15 0.88 20.16
CA SER A 146 -36.13 1.39 21.13
C SER A 146 -36.02 0.68 22.49
N GLU A 147 -35.79 -0.63 22.48
CA GLU A 147 -35.56 -1.42 23.70
C GLU A 147 -34.25 -0.99 24.41
N GLN A 148 -33.20 -0.68 23.63
CA GLN A 148 -31.90 -0.26 24.16
C GLN A 148 -31.90 1.12 24.84
N MET A 149 -32.84 2.01 24.53
CA MET A 149 -32.89 3.39 25.08
C MET A 149 -32.80 3.45 26.62
N SER A 150 -33.35 2.46 27.31
CA SER A 150 -33.43 2.42 28.78
C SER A 150 -32.40 1.51 29.46
N VAL A 151 -31.78 0.60 28.69
CA VAL A 151 -30.88 -0.45 29.23
C VAL A 151 -29.44 -0.25 28.80
N ASN A 152 -29.21 0.35 27.64
CA ASN A 152 -27.88 0.67 27.10
C ASN A 152 -27.89 2.07 26.45
N PRO A 153 -27.86 3.15 27.26
CA PRO A 153 -27.92 4.51 26.76
C PRO A 153 -26.69 4.88 25.91
N GLU A 154 -25.57 4.19 26.07
CA GLU A 154 -24.36 4.43 25.28
C GLU A 154 -24.48 3.87 23.87
N LEU A 155 -25.06 2.68 23.70
CA LEU A 155 -25.37 2.12 22.39
C LEU A 155 -26.39 3.01 21.64
N TYR A 156 -27.39 3.53 22.34
CA TYR A 156 -28.32 4.49 21.75
C TYR A 156 -27.60 5.79 21.34
N LYS A 157 -26.70 6.32 22.20
CA LYS A 157 -25.86 7.48 21.86
C LYS A 157 -25.04 7.19 20.59
N ALA A 158 -24.34 6.06 20.54
CA ALA A 158 -23.54 5.65 19.38
C ALA A 158 -24.41 5.50 18.13
N ALA A 159 -25.58 4.87 18.19
CA ALA A 159 -26.51 4.77 17.06
C ALA A 159 -26.93 6.15 16.49
N THR A 160 -26.86 7.21 17.30
CA THR A 160 -27.12 8.60 16.85
C THR A 160 -25.86 9.38 16.46
N MET A 161 -24.67 8.79 16.66
CA MET A 161 -23.38 9.37 16.34
C MET A 161 -22.90 8.88 14.98
N LEU A 162 -22.43 9.82 14.16
CA LEU A 162 -21.95 9.60 12.80
C LEU A 162 -22.99 9.03 11.84
N SER A 163 -22.55 8.96 10.59
CA SER A 163 -23.34 8.60 9.44
C SER A 163 -23.48 7.11 9.29
N THR A 164 -24.22 6.76 8.25
CA THR A 164 -24.02 5.62 7.33
C THR A 164 -25.03 4.51 7.53
N GLY A 165 -26.25 4.93 7.80
CA GLY A 165 -27.34 4.04 7.47
C GLY A 165 -27.38 3.69 5.97
N THR A 166 -26.78 4.56 5.16
CA THR A 166 -26.68 4.41 3.71
C THR A 166 -25.97 3.17 3.23
N PHE A 167 -25.09 2.54 4.03
CA PHE A 167 -24.55 1.25 3.63
C PHE A 167 -25.66 0.22 3.46
N VAL A 168 -26.79 0.32 4.16
CA VAL A 168 -27.94 -0.55 3.90
C VAL A 168 -28.52 -0.30 2.51
N ASN A 169 -28.67 0.96 2.07
CA ASN A 169 -29.13 1.24 0.70
C ASN A 169 -28.12 0.73 -0.34
N VAL A 170 -26.82 0.96 -0.10
CA VAL A 170 -25.73 0.50 -0.97
C VAL A 170 -25.68 -1.02 -1.01
N PHE A 171 -25.74 -1.71 0.12
CA PHE A 171 -25.79 -3.17 0.20
C PHE A 171 -27.04 -3.72 -0.47
N ASN A 172 -28.22 -3.18 -0.18
CA ASN A 172 -29.46 -3.67 -0.77
C ASN A 172 -29.49 -3.51 -2.30
N THR A 173 -28.88 -2.45 -2.82
CA THR A 173 -28.89 -2.10 -4.25
C THR A 173 -27.71 -2.68 -5.04
N SER A 174 -26.51 -2.72 -4.45
CA SER A 174 -25.25 -3.09 -5.09
C SER A 174 -24.56 -4.31 -4.48
N LYS A 175 -25.24 -5.10 -3.64
CA LYS A 175 -24.76 -6.36 -3.03
C LYS A 175 -23.90 -7.23 -3.95
N ASP A 176 -24.40 -7.56 -5.14
CA ASP A 176 -23.75 -8.49 -6.07
C ASP A 176 -22.49 -7.90 -6.74
N LYS A 177 -22.09 -6.67 -6.36
CA LYS A 177 -20.95 -5.94 -6.91
C LYS A 177 -19.90 -5.61 -5.87
N ILE A 178 -20.16 -5.83 -4.58
CA ILE A 178 -19.27 -5.49 -3.46
C ILE A 178 -18.72 -6.79 -2.91
N ASP A 179 -17.40 -6.90 -2.79
CA ASP A 179 -16.75 -8.09 -2.24
C ASP A 179 -16.36 -7.88 -0.77
N LEU A 180 -15.98 -6.66 -0.40
CA LEU A 180 -15.47 -6.33 0.94
C LEU A 180 -16.04 -5.01 1.45
N VAL A 181 -16.15 -4.89 2.78
CA VAL A 181 -16.39 -3.63 3.47
C VAL A 181 -15.34 -3.41 4.56
N PHE A 182 -14.75 -2.23 4.59
CA PHE A 182 -13.86 -1.76 5.63
C PHE A 182 -14.57 -0.72 6.51
N ILE A 183 -14.86 -1.10 7.75
CA ILE A 183 -15.64 -0.29 8.69
C ILE A 183 -14.68 0.57 9.50
N GLN A 184 -14.75 1.88 9.35
CA GLN A 184 -13.90 2.81 10.09
C GLN A 184 -14.47 3.05 11.50
N THR A 185 -13.81 2.50 12.53
CA THR A 185 -14.28 2.60 13.91
C THR A 185 -13.57 3.71 14.70
N TYR A 186 -13.20 4.79 14.01
CA TYR A 186 -12.56 5.99 14.54
C TYR A 186 -13.40 7.22 14.17
N ASN A 187 -13.05 8.40 14.70
CA ASN A 187 -13.92 9.61 14.65
C ASN A 187 -15.19 9.48 15.51
N LEU A 188 -15.18 8.58 16.51
CA LEU A 188 -16.30 8.30 17.41
C LEU A 188 -16.04 8.88 18.82
N GLU A 189 -17.07 9.45 19.45
CA GLU A 189 -17.04 9.88 20.86
C GLU A 189 -17.42 8.75 21.85
N THR A 190 -16.91 7.54 21.61
CA THR A 190 -17.02 6.39 22.52
C THR A 190 -15.81 5.48 22.33
N SER A 191 -15.43 4.80 23.40
CA SER A 191 -14.42 3.74 23.39
C SER A 191 -14.92 2.47 24.08
N ASN A 192 -16.24 2.33 24.25
CA ASN A 192 -16.86 1.16 24.88
C ASN A 192 -16.74 -0.08 23.96
N PRO A 193 -16.01 -1.13 24.36
CA PRO A 193 -15.79 -2.33 23.55
C PRO A 193 -17.07 -3.01 23.04
N ASP A 194 -18.16 -2.95 23.80
CA ASP A 194 -19.43 -3.56 23.43
C ASP A 194 -20.00 -2.90 22.17
N ILE A 195 -19.79 -1.60 22.01
CA ILE A 195 -20.25 -0.86 20.83
C ILE A 195 -19.47 -1.27 19.59
N MET A 196 -18.14 -1.46 19.69
CA MET A 196 -17.35 -1.95 18.55
C MET A 196 -17.78 -3.36 18.13
N LEU A 197 -18.15 -4.20 19.10
CA LEU A 197 -18.67 -5.54 18.82
C LEU A 197 -20.04 -5.47 18.13
N ASP A 198 -20.95 -4.61 18.60
CA ASP A 198 -22.25 -4.38 17.96
C ASP A 198 -22.10 -3.86 16.52
N MET A 199 -21.13 -2.97 16.27
CA MET A 199 -20.79 -2.50 14.91
C MET A 199 -20.39 -3.67 14.01
N TYR A 200 -19.53 -4.58 14.48
CA TYR A 200 -19.17 -5.78 13.73
C TYR A 200 -20.37 -6.67 13.43
N LEU A 201 -21.13 -7.04 14.46
CA LEU A 201 -22.27 -7.95 14.33
C LEU A 201 -23.37 -7.41 13.41
N SER A 202 -23.58 -6.10 13.43
CA SER A 202 -24.56 -5.44 12.56
C SER A 202 -24.13 -5.45 11.08
N HIS A 203 -22.84 -5.30 10.77
CA HIS A 203 -22.34 -5.49 9.41
C HIS A 203 -22.26 -6.97 9.02
N LEU A 204 -21.95 -7.87 9.95
CA LEU A 204 -21.93 -9.31 9.72
C LEU A 204 -23.28 -9.83 9.20
N TYR A 205 -24.41 -9.28 9.68
CA TYR A 205 -25.72 -9.59 9.12
C TYR A 205 -25.78 -9.38 7.60
N PHE A 206 -25.32 -8.22 7.11
CA PHE A 206 -25.27 -7.94 5.67
C PHE A 206 -24.19 -8.77 4.97
N GLY A 207 -23.04 -8.97 5.62
CA GLY A 207 -21.98 -9.84 5.12
C GLY A 207 -22.46 -11.27 4.87
N GLN A 208 -23.32 -11.80 5.74
CA GLN A 208 -23.96 -13.11 5.57
C GLN A 208 -25.07 -13.08 4.53
N LYS A 209 -25.90 -12.04 4.53
CA LYS A 209 -27.03 -11.89 3.60
C LYS A 209 -26.57 -11.79 2.15
N TYR A 210 -25.40 -11.18 1.92
CA TYR A 210 -24.91 -10.79 0.60
C TYR A 210 -23.52 -11.31 0.23
N ASP A 211 -22.92 -12.16 1.07
CA ASP A 211 -21.57 -12.72 0.88
C ASP A 211 -20.45 -11.65 0.78
N ILE A 212 -20.56 -10.59 1.57
CA ILE A 212 -19.58 -9.49 1.63
C ILE A 212 -18.63 -9.72 2.80
N THR A 213 -17.32 -9.71 2.57
CA THR A 213 -16.30 -9.84 3.64
C THR A 213 -16.22 -8.57 4.48
N VAL A 214 -16.15 -8.70 5.81
CA VAL A 214 -16.18 -7.56 6.74
C VAL A 214 -14.82 -7.37 7.42
N PHE A 215 -14.27 -6.15 7.34
CA PHE A 215 -13.07 -5.75 8.07
C PHE A 215 -13.38 -4.62 9.06
N LEU A 216 -13.00 -4.79 10.32
CA LEU A 216 -13.05 -3.71 11.33
C LEU A 216 -11.75 -2.90 11.34
N GLY A 217 -11.85 -1.61 11.05
CA GLY A 217 -10.72 -0.68 10.94
C GLY A 217 -10.45 0.08 12.23
N PHE A 218 -9.25 -0.07 12.76
CA PHE A 218 -8.71 0.75 13.84
C PHE A 218 -7.95 1.97 13.30
N SER A 219 -7.75 3.00 14.13
CA SER A 219 -6.87 4.13 13.79
C SER A 219 -5.65 4.24 14.72
N ILE A 220 -4.46 4.44 14.14
CA ILE A 220 -3.24 4.74 14.92
C ILE A 220 -3.14 6.23 15.28
N GLU A 221 -3.99 7.09 14.70
CA GLU A 221 -4.06 8.50 15.05
C GLU A 221 -4.73 8.69 16.43
N GLN A 222 -3.94 9.02 17.44
CA GLN A 222 -4.42 9.17 18.83
C GLN A 222 -5.47 10.29 19.02
N ASN A 223 -5.56 11.26 18.10
CA ASN A 223 -6.44 12.42 18.19
C ASN A 223 -7.79 12.26 17.47
N ARG A 224 -8.04 11.15 16.77
CA ARG A 224 -9.30 10.93 16.04
C ARG A 224 -10.45 10.48 16.95
N GLY A 225 -10.19 10.08 18.19
CA GLY A 225 -11.20 9.45 19.06
C GLY A 225 -11.65 8.07 18.56
N GLY A 226 -12.48 7.39 19.33
CA GLY A 226 -12.96 6.04 19.00
C GLY A 226 -12.14 4.93 19.66
N PHE A 227 -11.94 3.85 18.90
CA PHE A 227 -11.32 2.63 19.37
C PHE A 227 -9.82 2.59 19.04
N SER A 228 -9.00 2.56 20.09
CA SER A 228 -7.54 2.51 19.94
C SER A 228 -7.04 1.08 19.72
N PRO A 229 -6.15 0.86 18.75
CA PRO A 229 -5.51 -0.43 18.55
C PRO A 229 -4.41 -0.73 19.58
N ASP A 230 -4.09 0.20 20.49
CA ASP A 230 -3.25 -0.06 21.68
C ASP A 230 -4.01 -0.85 22.75
N ASN A 231 -5.34 -0.85 22.71
CA ASN A 231 -6.16 -1.60 23.65
C ASN A 231 -6.16 -3.08 23.27
N LYS A 232 -5.18 -3.83 23.78
CA LYS A 232 -5.00 -5.25 23.48
C LYS A 232 -6.22 -6.10 23.83
N GLN A 233 -6.92 -5.78 24.91
CA GLN A 233 -8.13 -6.49 25.33
C GLN A 233 -9.29 -6.27 24.34
N LEU A 234 -9.42 -5.05 23.81
CA LEU A 234 -10.39 -4.76 22.76
C LEU A 234 -10.08 -5.51 21.47
N VAL A 235 -8.82 -5.46 21.03
CA VAL A 235 -8.36 -6.19 19.84
C VAL A 235 -8.59 -7.70 19.99
N GLU A 236 -8.30 -8.27 21.17
CA GLU A 236 -8.59 -9.66 21.50
C GLU A 236 -10.09 -9.97 21.44
N LEU A 237 -10.93 -9.13 22.06
CA LEU A 237 -12.38 -9.30 22.09
C LEU A 237 -12.95 -9.39 20.67
N VAL A 238 -12.64 -8.41 19.81
CA VAL A 238 -13.19 -8.38 18.45
C VAL A 238 -12.60 -9.48 17.58
N SER A 239 -11.30 -9.79 17.72
CA SER A 239 -10.64 -10.85 16.95
C SER A 239 -11.21 -12.23 17.27
N LYS A 240 -11.50 -12.51 18.55
CA LYS A 240 -12.18 -13.76 18.95
C LYS A 240 -13.60 -13.84 18.38
N ALA A 241 -14.37 -12.76 18.47
CA ALA A 241 -15.71 -12.71 17.91
C ALA A 241 -15.69 -12.94 16.38
N ILE A 242 -14.74 -12.35 15.67
CA ILE A 242 -14.53 -12.57 14.24
C ILE A 242 -14.17 -14.04 13.97
N HIS A 243 -13.20 -14.60 14.69
CA HIS A 243 -12.81 -16.01 14.56
C HIS A 243 -13.99 -16.97 14.71
N GLU A 244 -14.79 -16.82 15.77
CA GLU A 244 -15.95 -17.67 16.04
C GLU A 244 -16.98 -17.60 14.90
N ASN A 245 -17.23 -16.40 14.38
CA ASN A 245 -18.15 -16.21 13.27
C ASN A 245 -17.59 -16.72 11.93
N ASN A 246 -16.29 -16.52 11.67
CA ASN A 246 -15.61 -17.10 10.51
C ASN A 246 -15.71 -18.62 10.49
N HIS A 247 -15.48 -19.28 11.63
CA HIS A 247 -15.61 -20.72 11.74
C HIS A 247 -17.08 -21.18 11.62
N LYS A 248 -18.01 -20.47 12.26
CA LYS A 248 -19.44 -20.82 12.24
C LYS A 248 -20.07 -20.69 10.86
N PHE A 249 -19.65 -19.70 10.08
CA PHE A 249 -20.29 -19.32 8.83
C PHE A 249 -19.40 -19.51 7.59
N ASN A 250 -18.21 -20.10 7.74
CA ASN A 250 -17.21 -20.28 6.70
C ASN A 250 -16.86 -18.96 5.97
N ARG A 251 -16.37 -17.99 6.75
CA ARG A 251 -16.07 -16.63 6.28
C ARG A 251 -14.61 -16.25 6.50
N ALA A 252 -14.23 -15.10 5.94
CA ALA A 252 -12.87 -14.56 5.97
C ALA A 252 -12.85 -13.10 6.49
N ASP A 253 -13.71 -12.77 7.45
CA ASP A 253 -13.77 -11.45 8.07
C ASP A 253 -12.48 -11.17 8.88
N GLY A 254 -12.17 -9.90 9.12
CA GLY A 254 -10.90 -9.51 9.74
C GLY A 254 -10.87 -8.13 10.37
N VAL A 255 -9.65 -7.64 10.62
CA VAL A 255 -9.38 -6.29 11.14
C VAL A 255 -8.35 -5.60 10.26
N GLY A 256 -8.29 -4.27 10.29
CA GLY A 256 -7.23 -3.51 9.65
C GLY A 256 -6.94 -2.19 10.34
N ILE A 257 -6.01 -1.42 9.77
CA ILE A 257 -5.48 -0.18 10.37
C ILE A 257 -5.52 0.96 9.36
N TRP A 258 -5.98 2.11 9.81
CA TRP A 258 -5.79 3.42 9.21
C TRP A 258 -4.82 4.27 10.06
N HIS A 259 -3.76 4.87 9.56
CA HIS A 259 -3.10 4.64 8.29
C HIS A 259 -1.62 4.34 8.57
N LEU A 260 -1.00 3.48 7.75
CA LEU A 260 0.35 2.98 8.03
C LEU A 260 1.47 4.03 7.88
N PHE A 261 1.21 5.17 7.24
CA PHE A 261 2.21 6.23 6.98
C PHE A 261 2.64 7.01 8.23
N MET A 262 1.83 7.07 9.29
CA MET A 262 2.20 7.83 10.50
C MET A 262 3.25 7.17 11.38
N LYS A 263 3.67 5.93 11.08
CA LYS A 263 4.81 5.25 11.74
C LYS A 263 6.08 6.09 11.72
N GLU A 264 6.26 6.93 10.69
CA GLU A 264 7.46 7.74 10.48
C GLU A 264 7.35 9.17 11.03
N GLN A 265 6.14 9.60 11.45
CA GLN A 265 5.85 11.01 11.80
C GLN A 265 5.47 11.23 13.27
N MET A 266 5.38 10.19 14.11
CA MET A 266 5.02 10.36 15.52
C MET A 266 6.19 10.91 16.37
N PRO A 267 6.02 12.04 17.09
CA PRO A 267 7.11 12.69 17.83
C PRO A 267 7.70 11.89 18.99
N ASN A 268 6.95 10.93 19.56
CA ASN A 268 7.25 10.34 20.88
C ASN A 268 7.23 8.79 20.93
N GLY A 269 7.18 8.10 19.79
CA GLY A 269 7.23 6.64 19.76
C GLY A 269 6.53 6.08 18.54
N ALA A 270 7.17 5.12 17.87
CA ALA A 270 6.53 4.35 16.83
C ALA A 270 5.41 3.50 17.45
N TYR A 271 4.21 3.54 16.87
CA TYR A 271 3.15 2.59 17.20
C TYR A 271 3.63 1.14 17.02
N ASP A 272 3.30 0.26 17.97
CA ASP A 272 3.69 -1.17 17.95
C ASP A 272 2.81 -1.97 16.98
N LEU A 273 3.03 -1.74 15.68
CA LEU A 273 2.30 -2.41 14.60
C LEU A 273 2.47 -3.94 14.68
N ASP A 274 3.68 -4.41 14.97
CA ASP A 274 3.97 -5.84 15.06
C ASP A 274 3.22 -6.48 16.23
N GLY A 275 3.17 -5.80 17.37
CA GLY A 275 2.38 -6.20 18.53
C GLY A 275 0.88 -6.24 18.25
N PHE A 276 0.35 -5.29 17.48
CA PHE A 276 -1.04 -5.33 17.03
C PHE A 276 -1.31 -6.50 16.09
N VAL A 277 -0.51 -6.67 15.05
CA VAL A 277 -0.66 -7.75 14.08
C VAL A 277 -0.56 -9.11 14.79
N ALA A 278 0.40 -9.28 15.70
CA ALA A 278 0.54 -10.50 16.49
C ALA A 278 -0.68 -10.74 17.40
N ASN A 279 -1.17 -9.71 18.08
CA ASN A 279 -2.33 -9.82 18.96
C ASN A 279 -3.61 -10.16 18.17
N ALA A 280 -3.87 -9.46 17.07
CA ALA A 280 -5.00 -9.74 16.19
C ALA A 280 -4.90 -11.15 15.58
N TRP A 281 -3.75 -11.49 15.00
CA TRP A 281 -3.53 -12.76 14.31
C TRP A 281 -3.72 -13.97 15.23
N SER A 282 -3.13 -13.94 16.44
CA SER A 282 -3.21 -15.05 17.39
C SER A 282 -4.65 -15.36 17.84
N HIS A 283 -5.54 -14.38 17.79
CA HIS A 283 -6.94 -14.51 18.16
C HIS A 283 -7.86 -14.76 16.96
N LEU A 284 -7.54 -14.23 15.78
CA LEU A 284 -8.24 -14.54 14.52
C LEU A 284 -7.94 -15.96 14.04
N ASN A 285 -6.69 -16.41 14.21
CA ASN A 285 -6.16 -17.68 13.70
C ASN A 285 -5.44 -18.47 14.81
N PRO A 286 -6.16 -18.91 15.85
CA PRO A 286 -5.55 -19.61 16.98
C PRO A 286 -4.82 -20.88 16.52
N GLY A 287 -3.55 -21.00 16.90
CA GLY A 287 -2.69 -22.13 16.55
C GLY A 287 -2.03 -22.02 15.17
N VAL A 288 -2.32 -20.98 14.39
CA VAL A 288 -1.65 -20.70 13.12
C VAL A 288 -0.51 -19.71 13.36
N PRO A 289 0.75 -20.05 13.05
CA PRO A 289 1.86 -19.09 13.14
C PRO A 289 1.56 -17.82 12.33
N SER A 290 1.93 -16.65 12.85
CA SER A 290 1.82 -15.40 12.11
C SER A 290 2.61 -15.49 10.80
N PRO A 291 2.13 -14.89 9.70
CA PRO A 291 2.89 -14.78 8.47
C PRO A 291 4.20 -14.07 8.80
N ILE A 292 5.31 -14.68 8.41
CA ILE A 292 6.63 -14.08 8.57
C ILE A 292 6.82 -13.15 7.37
N ASP A 293 7.17 -11.89 7.64
CA ASP A 293 7.61 -10.99 6.58
C ASP A 293 8.83 -11.54 5.86
N ILE A 294 9.10 -11.02 4.67
CA ILE A 294 10.28 -11.42 3.89
C ILE A 294 11.52 -11.14 4.72
N VAL A 295 12.10 -12.19 5.26
CA VAL A 295 13.32 -12.11 6.07
C VAL A 295 14.42 -11.59 5.17
N SER A 296 15.08 -10.50 5.56
CA SER A 296 16.26 -9.99 4.88
C SER A 296 17.24 -11.15 4.67
N THR A 297 17.59 -11.43 3.43
CA THR A 297 18.52 -12.52 3.11
C THR A 297 19.82 -12.29 3.89
N PRO A 298 20.27 -13.23 4.76
CA PRO A 298 21.59 -13.14 5.34
C PRO A 298 22.63 -13.08 4.22
N ASN A 299 23.77 -12.42 4.46
CA ASN A 299 24.83 -12.14 3.47
C ASN A 299 24.89 -13.20 2.34
N PRO A 300 24.35 -12.90 1.15
CA PRO A 300 24.11 -13.92 0.16
C PRO A 300 25.42 -14.40 -0.48
N ASP A 301 25.62 -15.72 -0.49
CA ASP A 301 26.81 -16.35 -1.08
C ASP A 301 26.82 -16.25 -2.62
N ASP A 302 25.65 -16.14 -3.25
CA ASP A 302 25.51 -15.99 -4.70
C ASP A 302 24.46 -14.95 -5.12
N CYS A 303 24.55 -14.52 -6.37
CA CYS A 303 23.70 -13.48 -6.94
C CYS A 303 22.35 -13.98 -7.45
N SER A 304 22.09 -15.29 -7.38
CA SER A 304 20.83 -15.91 -7.78
C SER A 304 19.83 -15.98 -6.63
N THR A 305 20.31 -15.91 -5.39
CA THR A 305 19.50 -16.01 -4.17
C THR A 305 19.05 -14.65 -3.60
N ILE A 306 19.37 -13.54 -4.27
CA ILE A 306 19.12 -12.19 -3.79
C ILE A 306 18.22 -11.41 -4.74
N ASP A 307 17.31 -10.62 -4.18
CA ASP A 307 16.40 -9.78 -4.94
C ASP A 307 17.10 -8.60 -5.62
N GLU A 308 16.65 -8.29 -6.84
CA GLU A 308 17.13 -7.14 -7.60
C GLU A 308 16.61 -5.84 -7.00
N TYR A 309 17.52 -4.92 -6.65
CA TYR A 309 17.24 -3.55 -6.29
C TYR A 309 16.58 -2.85 -7.47
N VAL A 310 15.38 -2.36 -7.21
CA VAL A 310 14.67 -1.54 -8.17
C VAL A 310 15.01 -0.08 -7.92
N GLN A 311 15.41 0.63 -8.97
CA GLN A 311 15.87 2.01 -8.87
C GLN A 311 14.76 2.92 -8.31
N GLY A 312 15.10 3.73 -7.29
CA GLY A 312 14.17 4.65 -6.63
C GLY A 312 13.49 4.10 -5.38
N ILE A 313 13.76 2.84 -5.00
CA ILE A 313 13.31 2.27 -3.73
C ILE A 313 14.14 2.84 -2.58
N VAL A 314 13.44 3.30 -1.54
CA VAL A 314 14.03 3.63 -0.22
C VAL A 314 14.10 2.35 0.59
N ILE A 315 15.30 1.92 0.99
CA ILE A 315 15.47 0.75 1.85
C ILE A 315 15.58 1.20 3.30
N PRO A 316 14.54 1.07 4.13
CA PRO A 316 14.44 1.77 5.41
C PRO A 316 15.48 1.32 6.47
N ASN A 317 16.15 0.19 6.24
CA ASN A 317 17.09 -0.40 7.19
C ASN A 317 18.52 -0.41 6.64
N VAL A 318 19.47 -0.08 7.51
CA VAL A 318 20.91 -0.31 7.29
C VAL A 318 21.19 -1.82 7.37
N GLY A 319 22.12 -2.34 6.57
CA GLY A 319 22.49 -3.75 6.56
C GLY A 319 21.65 -4.65 5.66
N VAL A 320 20.80 -4.09 4.81
CA VAL A 320 19.96 -4.85 3.87
C VAL A 320 20.73 -5.09 2.58
N TYR A 321 20.74 -6.35 2.14
CA TYR A 321 21.37 -6.75 0.89
C TYR A 321 20.41 -6.62 -0.29
N ALA A 322 20.86 -6.05 -1.41
CA ALA A 322 20.11 -6.05 -2.67
C ALA A 322 21.03 -6.21 -3.89
N LYS A 323 20.54 -6.80 -4.98
CA LYS A 323 21.29 -6.92 -6.25
C LYS A 323 21.01 -5.73 -7.15
N HIS A 324 21.98 -4.90 -7.49
CA HIS A 324 21.80 -3.81 -8.46
C HIS A 324 22.91 -3.83 -9.49
N ASN A 325 22.58 -3.65 -10.78
CA ASN A 325 23.53 -3.66 -11.89
C ASN A 325 24.49 -4.86 -11.80
N ASP A 326 23.96 -6.05 -11.49
CA ASP A 326 24.76 -7.27 -11.35
C ASP A 326 25.90 -7.17 -10.32
N ALA A 327 25.60 -6.52 -9.21
CA ALA A 327 26.38 -6.55 -8.00
C ALA A 327 25.46 -6.67 -6.78
N ILE A 328 25.95 -7.26 -5.71
CA ILE A 328 25.32 -7.30 -4.40
C ILE A 328 25.79 -6.06 -3.64
N TRP A 329 24.83 -5.34 -3.08
CA TRP A 329 25.01 -4.13 -2.32
C TRP A 329 24.47 -4.32 -0.91
N VAL A 330 25.05 -3.61 0.06
CA VAL A 330 24.50 -3.51 1.41
C VAL A 330 24.31 -2.05 1.79
N THR A 331 23.15 -1.71 2.36
CA THR A 331 22.86 -0.34 2.81
C THR A 331 23.76 0.04 4.00
N ARG A 332 24.40 1.22 3.94
CA ARG A 332 25.39 1.69 4.93
C ARG A 332 24.86 2.80 5.84
N SER A 333 24.28 3.85 5.26
CA SER A 333 23.88 5.08 5.98
C SER A 333 22.73 5.78 5.26
N TYR A 334 21.80 6.35 6.02
CA TYR A 334 20.76 7.24 5.50
C TYR A 334 21.34 8.66 5.30
N SER A 335 21.30 9.20 4.08
CA SER A 335 21.81 10.55 3.78
C SER A 335 20.68 11.54 3.55
N THR A 336 20.49 12.45 4.51
CA THR A 336 19.49 13.54 4.47
C THR A 336 19.97 14.79 3.72
N ARG A 337 21.16 14.76 3.11
CA ARG A 337 21.85 15.95 2.58
C ARG A 337 22.01 15.98 1.06
N ALA A 338 21.50 15.00 0.32
CA ALA A 338 21.57 14.98 -1.13
C ALA A 338 20.47 15.86 -1.76
N PRO A 339 20.75 16.73 -2.75
CA PRO A 339 19.72 17.50 -3.44
C PRO A 339 18.84 16.58 -4.28
N GLY A 340 17.56 16.45 -3.92
CA GLY A 340 16.57 15.67 -4.64
C GLY A 340 16.55 14.19 -4.26
N ILE A 341 15.75 13.89 -3.23
CA ILE A 341 15.39 12.57 -2.67
C ILE A 341 16.45 12.00 -1.71
N ASP A 342 15.97 11.63 -0.52
CA ASP A 342 16.67 10.85 0.50
C ASP A 342 17.19 9.53 -0.08
N ARG A 343 18.52 9.32 -0.06
CA ARG A 343 19.15 8.10 -0.56
C ARG A 343 19.99 7.46 0.54
N TYR A 344 19.94 6.13 0.61
CA TYR A 344 20.95 5.37 1.34
C TYR A 344 22.26 5.39 0.54
N GLU A 345 23.38 5.52 1.26
CA GLU A 345 24.70 5.20 0.76
C GLU A 345 24.87 3.68 0.78
N TRP A 346 25.49 3.12 -0.26
CA TRP A 346 25.62 1.67 -0.44
C TRP A 346 27.08 1.26 -0.44
N ASN A 347 27.36 0.12 0.18
CA ASN A 347 28.64 -0.57 0.04
C ASN A 347 28.51 -1.68 -0.99
N LEU A 348 29.44 -1.73 -1.94
CA LEU A 348 29.61 -2.87 -2.82
C LEU A 348 30.06 -4.08 -1.99
N VAL A 349 29.27 -5.14 -1.98
CA VAL A 349 29.60 -6.39 -1.29
C VAL A 349 30.30 -7.34 -2.27
N LYS A 350 29.68 -7.56 -3.43
CA LYS A 350 30.14 -8.54 -4.41
C LYS A 350 29.73 -8.15 -5.81
N VAL A 351 30.54 -8.46 -6.81
CA VAL A 351 30.17 -8.33 -8.23
C VAL A 351 29.70 -9.70 -8.73
N CYS A 352 28.59 -9.73 -9.44
CA CYS A 352 27.95 -10.96 -9.93
C CYS A 352 28.53 -11.45 -11.25
N TYR A 353 29.24 -10.59 -11.96
CA TYR A 353 29.98 -10.94 -13.16
C TYR A 353 31.37 -11.49 -12.85
N GLU A 354 31.87 -12.29 -13.78
CA GLU A 354 33.29 -12.64 -13.84
C GLU A 354 34.11 -11.35 -13.96
N LYS A 355 35.20 -11.27 -13.20
CA LYS A 355 36.09 -10.12 -13.20
C LYS A 355 37.15 -10.27 -14.30
N ALA A 356 37.50 -9.16 -14.94
CA ALA A 356 38.60 -9.10 -15.90
C ALA A 356 39.97 -8.91 -15.18
N CYS A 357 41.06 -8.95 -15.94
CA CYS A 357 42.42 -8.76 -15.43
C CYS A 357 42.79 -9.70 -14.27
N ASN A 358 42.72 -11.03 -14.46
CA ASN A 358 43.03 -12.01 -13.40
C ASN A 358 42.20 -11.82 -12.12
N ASN A 359 40.91 -11.51 -12.27
CA ASN A 359 39.99 -11.19 -11.18
C ASN A 359 40.26 -9.88 -10.40
N GLU A 360 41.09 -8.98 -10.93
CA GLU A 360 41.40 -7.72 -10.26
C GLU A 360 40.50 -6.56 -10.68
N ALA A 361 39.92 -6.60 -11.89
CA ALA A 361 39.08 -5.50 -12.40
C ALA A 361 37.60 -5.90 -12.49
N ALA A 362 36.72 -4.99 -12.07
CA ALA A 362 35.27 -5.16 -12.14
C ALA A 362 34.59 -4.01 -12.89
N HIS A 363 33.33 -4.17 -13.28
CA HIS A 363 32.55 -3.07 -13.85
C HIS A 363 32.53 -1.86 -12.89
N TYR A 364 32.62 -0.65 -13.44
CA TYR A 364 32.51 0.57 -12.65
C TYR A 364 31.07 0.82 -12.19
N TYR A 365 30.90 1.08 -10.90
CA TYR A 365 29.66 1.51 -10.26
C TYR A 365 29.92 2.82 -9.52
N ASN A 366 28.92 3.68 -9.38
CA ASN A 366 29.11 4.97 -8.71
C ASN A 366 29.09 4.82 -7.17
N VAL A 367 30.17 4.27 -6.59
CA VAL A 367 30.31 3.97 -5.15
C VAL A 367 31.74 4.14 -4.64
N ASP A 368 31.87 4.28 -3.32
CA ASP A 368 33.16 4.44 -2.66
C ASP A 368 34.09 3.23 -2.89
N TYR A 369 35.08 3.41 -3.76
CA TYR A 369 36.13 2.42 -3.97
C TYR A 369 37.37 2.71 -3.11
N PRO A 370 38.05 1.65 -2.64
CA PRO A 370 39.40 1.80 -2.10
C PRO A 370 40.39 2.32 -3.16
N THR A 371 41.34 3.15 -2.75
CA THR A 371 42.49 3.51 -3.59
C THR A 371 43.21 2.25 -4.07
N GLY A 372 43.55 2.23 -5.37
CA GLY A 372 44.18 1.10 -6.06
C GLY A 372 43.18 0.09 -6.65
N ALA A 373 41.88 0.22 -6.40
CA ALA A 373 40.88 -0.63 -7.05
C ALA A 373 40.89 -0.43 -8.58
N LYS A 374 40.77 -1.53 -9.32
CA LYS A 374 40.68 -1.52 -10.79
C LYS A 374 39.22 -1.63 -11.23
N VAL A 375 38.81 -0.72 -12.09
CA VAL A 375 37.44 -0.63 -12.64
C VAL A 375 37.47 -0.61 -14.16
N VAL A 376 36.52 -1.28 -14.78
CA VAL A 376 36.29 -1.27 -16.23
C VAL A 376 35.19 -0.26 -16.54
N TRP A 377 35.50 0.72 -17.38
CA TRP A 377 34.58 1.76 -17.82
C TRP A 377 34.76 2.01 -19.33
N LYS A 378 33.67 1.97 -20.10
CA LYS A 378 33.70 2.11 -21.57
C LYS A 378 34.69 1.18 -22.28
N GLY A 379 34.92 0.00 -21.71
CA GLY A 379 35.81 -1.02 -22.26
C GLY A 379 37.28 -0.83 -21.89
N GLU A 380 37.62 0.21 -21.14
CA GLU A 380 38.99 0.49 -20.69
C GLU A 380 39.11 0.25 -19.18
N VAL A 381 40.32 -0.08 -18.71
CA VAL A 381 40.57 -0.33 -17.28
C VAL A 381 41.27 0.86 -16.65
N PHE A 382 40.81 1.25 -15.46
CA PHE A 382 41.35 2.35 -14.67
C PHE A 382 41.65 1.89 -13.25
N SER A 383 42.79 2.31 -12.72
CA SER A 383 43.13 2.23 -11.29
C SER A 383 42.70 3.51 -10.59
N ILE A 384 42.05 3.40 -9.44
CA ILE A 384 41.55 4.54 -8.67
C ILE A 384 42.68 5.12 -7.83
N LYS A 385 43.11 6.36 -8.10
CA LYS A 385 44.09 7.07 -7.27
C LYS A 385 43.42 7.63 -6.00
N GLN A 386 42.26 8.25 -6.18
CA GLN A 386 41.46 8.81 -5.11
C GLN A 386 39.99 8.74 -5.52
N TRP A 387 39.09 8.32 -4.63
CA TRP A 387 37.67 8.25 -4.99
C TRP A 387 37.03 9.64 -5.08
N HIS A 388 36.24 9.85 -6.12
CA HIS A 388 35.31 10.98 -6.32
C HIS A 388 34.00 10.42 -6.90
N GLY A 389 32.85 11.06 -6.62
CA GLY A 389 31.51 10.55 -6.93
C GLY A 389 31.11 10.53 -8.42
N GLY A 390 32.05 10.28 -9.34
CA GLY A 390 31.81 10.20 -10.77
C GLY A 390 32.81 9.31 -11.51
N PRO A 391 32.45 8.80 -12.71
CA PRO A 391 33.25 7.84 -13.48
C PRO A 391 34.59 8.40 -13.97
N PRO A 392 35.46 7.58 -14.59
CA PRO A 392 36.73 8.01 -15.21
C PRO A 392 36.53 8.93 -16.44
N GLU A 393 35.82 10.05 -16.28
CA GLU A 393 35.45 10.98 -17.35
C GLU A 393 35.41 12.43 -16.87
N GLY A 394 35.53 13.36 -17.83
CA GLY A 394 35.35 14.79 -17.59
C GLY A 394 36.22 15.30 -16.44
N ALA A 395 35.61 16.03 -15.51
CA ALA A 395 36.29 16.60 -14.35
C ALA A 395 36.84 15.56 -13.36
N TYR A 396 36.43 14.29 -13.47
CA TYR A 396 36.83 13.24 -12.54
C TYR A 396 38.01 12.41 -13.07
N LEU A 397 38.40 12.57 -14.34
CA LEU A 397 39.46 11.73 -14.96
C LEU A 397 40.80 11.78 -14.20
N GLU A 398 41.15 12.91 -13.58
CA GLU A 398 42.40 13.08 -12.82
C GLU A 398 42.49 12.14 -11.60
N ALA A 399 41.34 11.69 -11.09
CA ALA A 399 41.21 10.74 -9.99
C ALA A 399 41.56 9.29 -10.38
N TYR A 400 41.75 9.03 -11.67
CA TYR A 400 41.96 7.71 -12.24
C TYR A 400 43.27 7.63 -13.02
N GLU A 401 43.89 6.46 -13.02
CA GLU A 401 45.06 6.14 -13.83
C GLU A 401 44.67 5.04 -14.82
N LYS A 402 44.80 5.31 -16.11
CA LYS A 402 44.50 4.29 -17.13
C LYS A 402 45.52 3.17 -17.02
N VAL A 403 45.03 1.94 -16.93
CA VAL A 403 45.84 0.72 -16.87
C VAL A 403 46.09 0.26 -18.31
N ASP A 404 47.32 -0.15 -18.60
CA ASP A 404 47.66 -0.71 -19.91
C ASP A 404 46.85 -1.99 -20.17
N GLU A 405 46.11 -2.01 -21.27
CA GLU A 405 45.28 -3.14 -21.69
C GLU A 405 46.12 -4.42 -21.86
N SER A 406 47.39 -4.31 -22.24
CA SER A 406 48.31 -5.45 -22.35
C SER A 406 48.55 -6.16 -21.01
N SER A 407 48.36 -5.46 -19.90
CA SER A 407 48.47 -5.99 -18.54
C SER A 407 47.17 -6.57 -18.00
N CYS A 408 46.08 -6.52 -18.78
CA CYS A 408 44.76 -7.01 -18.42
C CYS A 408 44.27 -8.14 -19.35
N PRO A 409 44.72 -9.39 -19.12
CA PRO A 409 44.22 -10.53 -19.88
C PRO A 409 42.70 -10.70 -19.67
N GLY A 410 42.00 -11.12 -20.72
CA GLY A 410 40.55 -11.35 -20.72
C GLY A 410 39.67 -10.10 -20.87
N LEU A 411 40.25 -8.89 -20.94
CA LEU A 411 39.47 -7.64 -21.10
C LEU A 411 38.61 -7.64 -22.37
N ALA A 412 39.19 -8.07 -23.49
CA ALA A 412 38.50 -8.09 -24.77
C ALA A 412 37.28 -9.04 -24.75
N GLU A 413 37.45 -10.25 -24.21
CA GLU A 413 36.36 -11.22 -24.04
C GLU A 413 35.30 -10.71 -23.07
N TRP A 414 35.73 -10.09 -21.96
CA TRP A 414 34.84 -9.46 -21.00
C TRP A 414 34.01 -8.34 -21.63
N ASN A 415 34.61 -7.46 -22.44
CA ASN A 415 33.93 -6.36 -23.12
C ASN A 415 32.90 -6.83 -24.14
N VAL A 416 33.14 -7.99 -24.78
CA VAL A 416 32.16 -8.64 -25.67
C VAL A 416 30.98 -9.19 -24.87
N LYS A 417 31.24 -9.81 -23.72
CA LYS A 417 30.22 -10.41 -22.85
C LYS A 417 29.42 -9.35 -22.07
N HIS A 418 30.03 -8.22 -21.74
CA HIS A 418 29.49 -7.17 -20.87
C HIS A 418 29.69 -5.77 -21.49
N PRO A 419 29.04 -5.47 -22.63
CA PRO A 419 29.26 -4.21 -23.32
C PRO A 419 28.71 -3.05 -22.47
N HIS A 420 29.46 -1.95 -22.41
CA HIS A 420 29.11 -0.76 -21.61
C HIS A 420 27.81 -0.07 -22.08
N LYS A 421 27.36 -0.34 -23.30
CA LYS A 421 26.00 -0.06 -23.77
C LYS A 421 25.42 -1.34 -24.38
N PRO A 422 24.11 -1.59 -24.28
CA PRO A 422 23.48 -2.64 -25.08
C PRO A 422 23.87 -2.43 -26.55
N LEU A 423 24.15 -3.50 -27.29
CA LEU A 423 24.17 -3.43 -28.75
C LEU A 423 22.77 -2.99 -29.18
N GLU A 424 22.59 -1.69 -29.43
CA GLU A 424 21.35 -1.15 -29.99
C GLU A 424 21.15 -1.79 -31.37
N VAL A 425 20.32 -2.83 -31.45
CA VAL A 425 19.62 -3.12 -32.69
C VAL A 425 18.65 -1.96 -32.86
N LEU A 426 19.02 -1.01 -33.72
CA LEU A 426 18.17 0.12 -34.12
C LEU A 426 16.86 -0.41 -34.72
N ALA A 427 15.85 -0.64 -33.88
CA ALA A 427 14.47 -0.70 -34.32
C ALA A 427 13.93 0.75 -34.32
N PRO A 428 13.57 1.32 -35.48
CA PRO A 428 13.04 2.68 -35.51
C PRO A 428 11.70 2.75 -34.77
N TYR A 429 11.63 3.66 -33.80
CA TYR A 429 10.40 4.01 -33.09
C TYR A 429 9.40 4.65 -34.08
N VAL A 430 8.20 4.07 -34.16
CA VAL A 430 7.06 4.66 -34.90
C VAL A 430 6.10 5.26 -33.85
N PRO A 431 5.90 6.59 -33.83
CA PRO A 431 4.92 7.19 -32.93
C PRO A 431 3.50 6.72 -33.30
N GLU A 432 2.72 6.28 -32.30
CA GLU A 432 1.27 6.17 -32.47
C GLU A 432 0.68 7.57 -32.65
N VAL A 433 -0.16 7.71 -33.68
CA VAL A 433 -0.88 8.94 -33.98
C VAL A 433 -2.15 8.92 -33.14
N ASP A 434 -2.32 9.94 -32.30
CA ASP A 434 -3.54 10.17 -31.52
C ASP A 434 -4.78 10.14 -32.46
N GLY A 435 -5.73 9.26 -32.13
CA GLY A 435 -7.04 9.13 -32.79
C GLY A 435 -8.17 9.42 -31.81
#